data_AF-A0A1C0VQE1-F1
#
_entry.id   AF-A0A1C0VQE1-F1
#
_cell.length_a   1.000
_cell.length_b   1.000
_cell.length_c   1.000
_cell.angle_alpha   90.00
_cell.angle_beta   90.00
_cell.angle_gamma   90.00
#
_symmetry.space_group_name_H-M   'P 1'
#
loop_
_entity.id
_entity.type
_entity.pdbx_description
1 polymer ?
#
loop_
_entity_poly.entity_id
_entity_poly.type
_entity_poly.pdbx_seq_one_letter_code
_entity_poly.pdbx_strand_id
1 'polypeptide(L)'
;MNKKKLDEEMEKLIGETQRPEIVMFLKLLRQVWQIDWTVAPYDVWTHFIEWDIPYFRRFMTLDEGDEDEEMELLQEWITSRAKGAKDQKSWQGQVVELIERVNNVRSSVANFKEYS
;
A
#
# COMPACT_ATOMS: atom_id res chain seq x y z
N MET A 1 -12.35 4.27 -12.29
CA MET A 1 -11.56 5.14 -11.39
C MET A 1 -10.43 5.82 -12.18
N ASN A 2 -9.95 7.00 -11.77
CA ASN A 2 -8.80 7.66 -12.41
C ASN A 2 -7.49 7.12 -11.78
N LYS A 3 -6.80 6.19 -12.47
CA LYS A 3 -5.58 5.55 -11.97
C LYS A 3 -4.47 6.56 -11.68
N LYS A 4 -4.23 7.51 -12.59
CA LYS A 4 -3.19 8.55 -12.43
C LYS A 4 -3.43 9.41 -11.19
N LYS A 5 -4.69 9.83 -10.96
CA LYS A 5 -5.03 10.62 -9.77
C LYS A 5 -4.90 9.82 -8.48
N LEU A 6 -5.26 8.52 -8.50
CA LEU A 6 -5.05 7.66 -7.34
C LEU A 6 -3.55 7.53 -7.04
N ASP A 7 -2.74 7.35 -8.07
CA ASP A 7 -1.29 7.26 -7.94
C ASP A 7 -0.67 8.52 -7.33
N GLU A 8 -1.06 9.70 -7.83
CA GLU A 8 -0.62 11.00 -7.31
C GLU A 8 -0.99 11.23 -5.84
N GLU A 9 -2.23 10.89 -5.44
CA GLU A 9 -2.69 11.02 -4.05
C GLU A 9 -1.99 10.02 -3.13
N MET A 10 -1.69 8.80 -3.62
CA MET A 10 -0.93 7.80 -2.88
C MET A 10 0.53 8.24 -2.68
N GLU A 11 1.19 8.75 -3.72
CA GLU A 11 2.55 9.30 -3.63
C GLU A 11 2.63 10.47 -2.64
N LYS A 12 1.63 11.36 -2.66
CA LYS A 12 1.54 12.43 -1.67
C LYS A 12 1.41 11.89 -0.25
N LEU A 13 0.54 10.89 -0.03
CA LEU A 13 0.36 10.27 1.28
C LEU A 13 1.64 9.56 1.77
N ILE A 14 2.37 8.93 0.85
CA ILE A 14 3.68 8.32 1.12
C ILE A 14 4.69 9.40 1.53
N GLY A 15 4.78 10.50 0.78
CA GLY A 15 5.71 11.60 1.07
C GLY A 15 5.44 12.35 2.38
N GLU A 16 4.18 12.37 2.84
CA GLU A 16 3.79 12.96 4.14
C GLU A 16 4.05 12.02 5.33
N THR A 17 4.33 10.74 5.07
CA THR A 17 4.48 9.71 6.11
C THR A 17 5.93 9.52 6.52
N GLN A 18 6.21 9.69 7.83
CA GLN A 18 7.58 9.57 8.36
C GLN A 18 7.93 8.18 8.90
N ARG A 19 6.93 7.30 9.12
CA ARG A 19 7.14 5.96 9.67
C ARG A 19 7.45 4.95 8.57
N PRO A 20 8.64 4.30 8.57
CA PRO A 20 9.04 3.39 7.49
C PRO A 20 8.08 2.21 7.28
N GLU A 21 7.50 1.66 8.35
CA GLU A 21 6.56 0.55 8.25
C GLU A 21 5.25 0.96 7.56
N ILE A 22 4.77 2.17 7.84
CA ILE A 22 3.59 2.73 7.19
C ILE A 22 3.90 3.06 5.73
N VAL A 23 5.06 3.64 5.45
CA VAL A 23 5.52 3.89 4.08
C VAL A 23 5.56 2.59 3.28
N MET A 24 6.13 1.52 3.85
CA MET A 24 6.20 0.21 3.22
C MET A 24 4.81 -0.36 2.91
N PHE A 25 3.90 -0.31 3.88
CA PHE A 25 2.51 -0.70 3.67
C PHE A 25 1.84 0.11 2.54
N LEU A 26 1.99 1.43 2.53
CA LEU A 26 1.39 2.30 1.53
C LEU A 26 1.94 2.02 0.12
N LYS A 27 3.25 1.76 0.00
CA LYS A 27 3.87 1.37 -1.28
C LYS A 27 3.32 0.03 -1.78
N LEU A 28 3.21 -0.98 -0.91
CA LEU A 28 2.63 -2.27 -1.29
C LEU A 28 1.14 -2.16 -1.66
N LEU A 29 0.38 -1.35 -0.92
CA LEU A 29 -1.00 -1.05 -1.24
C LEU A 29 -1.15 -0.35 -2.60
N ARG A 30 -0.27 0.62 -2.89
CA ARG A 30 -0.22 1.31 -4.18
C ARG A 30 -0.07 0.30 -5.32
N GLN A 31 0.85 -0.67 -5.21
CA GLN A 31 1.01 -1.72 -6.22
C GLN A 31 -0.23 -2.57 -6.40
N VAL A 32 -0.83 -3.05 -5.30
CA VAL A 32 -2.11 -3.81 -5.36
C VAL A 32 -3.19 -3.02 -6.08
N TRP A 33 -3.30 -1.72 -5.81
CA TRP A 33 -4.33 -0.86 -6.39
C TRP A 33 -4.08 -0.42 -7.84
N GLN A 34 -2.85 -0.48 -8.33
CA GLN A 34 -2.60 -0.30 -9.77
C GLN A 34 -3.25 -1.42 -10.59
N ILE A 35 -3.37 -2.60 -9.99
CA ILE A 35 -3.95 -3.80 -10.60
C ILE A 35 -5.44 -3.89 -10.29
N ASP A 36 -5.79 -3.92 -9.00
CA ASP A 36 -7.16 -3.98 -8.51
C ASP A 36 -7.39 -3.03 -7.34
N TRP A 37 -7.95 -1.88 -7.68
CA TRP A 37 -8.32 -0.82 -6.72
C TRP A 37 -9.49 -1.17 -5.80
N THR A 38 -10.25 -2.22 -6.11
CA THR A 38 -11.41 -2.61 -5.32
C THR A 38 -10.99 -3.36 -4.04
N VAL A 39 -9.80 -3.95 -4.04
CA VAL A 39 -9.20 -4.60 -2.86
C VAL A 39 -9.20 -3.65 -1.67
N ALA A 40 -9.71 -4.13 -0.53
CA ALA A 40 -9.81 -3.31 0.67
C ALA A 40 -8.41 -3.09 1.28
N PRO A 41 -8.09 -1.86 1.75
CA PRO A 41 -6.83 -1.60 2.45
C PRO A 41 -6.61 -2.52 3.66
N TYR A 42 -7.69 -2.92 4.33
CA TYR A 42 -7.63 -3.81 5.49
C TYR A 42 -7.19 -5.24 5.13
N ASP A 43 -7.56 -5.70 3.94
CA ASP A 43 -7.16 -7.01 3.42
C ASP A 43 -5.65 -7.01 3.13
N VAL A 44 -5.19 -6.01 2.38
CA VAL A 44 -3.76 -5.76 2.11
C VAL A 44 -2.96 -5.64 3.41
N TRP A 45 -3.51 -4.91 4.39
CA TRP A 45 -2.89 -4.78 5.71
C TRP A 45 -2.72 -6.11 6.41
N THR A 46 -3.73 -6.99 6.36
CA THR A 46 -3.69 -8.31 7.00
C THR A 46 -2.57 -9.15 6.40
N HIS A 47 -2.50 -9.21 5.06
CA HIS A 47 -1.40 -9.89 4.37
C HIS A 47 -0.03 -9.26 4.65
N PHE A 48 0.03 -7.93 4.82
CA PHE A 48 1.25 -7.22 5.20
C PHE A 48 1.73 -7.59 6.61
N ILE A 49 0.85 -7.63 7.61
CA ILE A 49 1.28 -7.99 8.98
C ILE A 49 1.60 -9.48 9.13
N GLU A 50 0.94 -10.33 8.33
CA GLU A 50 1.18 -11.77 8.25
C GLU A 50 2.44 -12.14 7.46
N TRP A 51 3.07 -11.14 6.81
CA TRP A 51 4.22 -11.34 5.94
C TRP A 51 3.94 -12.30 4.78
N ASP A 52 2.76 -12.20 4.20
CA ASP A 52 2.34 -13.01 3.05
C ASP A 52 2.98 -12.48 1.76
N ILE A 53 4.27 -12.73 1.59
CA ILE A 53 5.01 -12.38 0.37
C ILE A 53 4.37 -12.97 -0.90
N PRO A 54 3.89 -14.24 -0.90
CA PRO A 54 3.18 -14.79 -2.06
C PRO A 54 1.95 -13.98 -2.49
N TYR A 55 1.19 -13.41 -1.55
CA TYR A 55 0.05 -12.53 -1.87
C TYR A 55 0.48 -11.35 -2.74
N PHE A 56 1.49 -10.59 -2.31
CA PHE A 56 1.96 -9.41 -3.05
C PHE A 56 2.62 -9.77 -4.37
N ARG A 57 3.40 -10.86 -4.41
CA ARG A 57 3.99 -11.35 -5.67
C ARG A 57 2.95 -11.67 -6.72
N ARG A 58 1.81 -12.25 -6.33
CA ARG A 58 0.74 -12.56 -7.29
C ARG A 58 0.16 -11.31 -7.94
N PHE A 59 0.00 -10.24 -7.16
CA PHE A 59 -0.38 -8.94 -7.73
C PHE A 59 0.70 -8.49 -8.70
N MET A 60 1.94 -8.31 -8.26
CA MET A 60 3.06 -7.85 -9.10
C MET A 60 3.21 -8.63 -10.41
N THR A 61 3.03 -9.96 -10.40
CA THR A 61 3.06 -10.78 -11.64
C THR A 61 1.94 -10.53 -12.64
N LEU A 62 0.86 -9.86 -12.21
CA LEU A 62 -0.27 -9.48 -13.04
C LEU A 62 -0.17 -8.02 -13.53
N ASP A 63 0.78 -7.24 -13.00
CA ASP A 63 1.01 -5.89 -13.49
C ASP A 63 1.89 -5.89 -14.75
N GLU A 64 1.75 -4.86 -15.58
CA GLU A 64 2.68 -4.57 -16.69
C GLU A 64 3.66 -3.45 -16.31
N GLY A 65 3.90 -3.28 -15.00
CA GLY A 65 4.67 -2.20 -14.39
C GLY A 65 6.18 -2.42 -14.40
N ASP A 66 6.88 -1.69 -13.52
CA ASP A 66 8.34 -1.80 -13.35
C ASP A 66 8.68 -2.96 -12.41
N GLU A 67 8.94 -4.14 -13.00
CA GLU A 67 9.27 -5.36 -12.26
C GLU A 67 10.49 -5.19 -11.33
N ASP A 68 11.45 -4.33 -11.70
CA ASP A 68 12.65 -4.09 -10.90
C ASP A 68 12.31 -3.30 -9.62
N GLU A 69 11.49 -2.26 -9.72
CA GLU A 69 11.00 -1.48 -8.57
C GLU A 69 10.18 -2.34 -7.61
N GLU A 70 9.28 -3.17 -8.15
CA GLU A 70 8.45 -4.09 -7.37
C GLU A 70 9.28 -5.14 -6.61
N MET A 71 10.29 -5.68 -7.27
CA MET A 71 11.20 -6.65 -6.67
C MET A 71 12.09 -6.01 -5.60
N GLU A 72 12.57 -4.78 -5.83
CA GLU A 72 13.29 -4.00 -4.81
C GLU A 72 12.40 -3.78 -3.58
N LEU A 73 11.14 -3.36 -3.79
CA LEU A 73 10.17 -3.14 -2.70
C LEU A 73 9.97 -4.40 -1.84
N LEU A 74 9.79 -5.56 -2.48
CA LEU A 74 9.67 -6.83 -1.74
C LEU A 74 10.95 -7.18 -0.98
N GLN A 75 12.13 -6.95 -1.57
CA GLN A 75 13.40 -7.21 -0.91
C GLN A 75 13.65 -6.27 0.28
N GLU A 76 13.31 -4.99 0.15
CA GLU A 76 13.35 -4.02 1.25
C GLU A 76 12.45 -4.47 2.40
N TRP A 77 11.23 -4.89 2.09
CA TRP A 77 10.28 -5.40 3.07
C TRP A 77 10.81 -6.66 3.78
N ILE A 78 11.29 -7.65 3.03
CA ILE A 78 11.91 -8.88 3.60
C ILE A 78 13.10 -8.53 4.50
N THR A 79 13.95 -7.61 4.06
CA THR A 79 15.14 -7.18 4.80
C THR A 79 14.77 -6.42 6.07
N SER A 80 13.69 -5.63 6.06
CA SER A 80 13.19 -4.91 7.24
C SER A 80 12.81 -5.87 8.38
N ARG A 81 12.29 -7.06 8.04
CA ARG A 81 11.99 -8.12 9.00
C ARG A 81 13.26 -8.69 9.63
N ALA A 82 14.26 -9.00 8.79
CA ALA A 82 15.52 -9.59 9.24
C ALA A 82 16.30 -8.67 10.18
N LYS A 83 16.18 -7.34 10.00
CA LYS A 83 16.77 -6.32 10.87
C LYS A 83 16.05 -6.16 12.22
N GLY A 84 14.97 -6.91 12.45
CA GLY A 84 14.21 -6.88 13.69
C GLY A 84 13.48 -5.56 13.84
N ALA A 85 12.47 -5.32 12.98
CA ALA A 85 11.46 -4.28 13.17
C ALA A 85 10.89 -4.40 14.60
N LYS A 86 11.51 -3.67 15.53
CA LYS A 86 11.49 -3.96 16.97
C LYS A 86 10.19 -3.55 17.66
N ASP A 87 9.18 -3.15 16.89
CA ASP A 87 8.04 -2.44 17.44
C ASP A 87 6.75 -2.66 16.65
N GLN A 88 6.54 -3.86 16.09
CA GLN A 88 5.28 -4.25 15.41
C GLN A 88 4.02 -3.88 16.21
N LYS A 89 4.09 -3.93 17.54
CA LYS A 89 2.96 -3.60 18.43
C LYS A 89 2.69 -2.09 18.56
N SER A 90 3.65 -1.21 18.31
CA SER A 90 3.51 0.23 18.62
C SER A 90 2.76 1.01 17.54
N TRP A 91 2.77 0.55 16.29
CA TRP A 91 2.05 1.19 15.17
C TRP A 91 0.76 0.47 14.76
N GLN A 92 0.53 -0.77 15.21
CA GLN A 92 -0.74 -1.48 15.00
C GLN A 92 -1.95 -0.71 15.54
N GLY A 93 -1.79 0.07 16.62
CA GLY A 93 -2.87 0.90 17.16
C GLY A 93 -3.30 2.06 16.25
N GLN A 94 -2.45 2.45 15.28
CA GLN A 94 -2.73 3.53 14.33
C GLN A 94 -3.32 3.02 13.01
N VAL A 95 -3.55 1.71 12.89
CA VAL A 95 -4.04 1.10 11.64
C VAL A 95 -5.42 1.60 11.26
N VAL A 96 -6.34 1.76 12.22
CA VAL A 96 -7.73 2.14 11.90
C VAL A 96 -7.76 3.51 11.22
N GLU A 97 -7.06 4.48 11.80
CA GLU A 97 -6.94 5.84 11.24
C GLU A 97 -6.25 5.84 9.87
N LEU A 98 -5.19 5.03 9.71
CA LEU A 98 -4.51 4.88 8.43
C LEU A 98 -5.43 4.29 7.36
N ILE A 99 -6.17 3.23 7.68
CA ILE A 99 -7.11 2.56 6.77
C ILE A 99 -8.24 3.50 6.39
N GLU A 100 -8.78 4.28 7.33
CA GLU A 100 -9.78 5.32 7.05
C GLU A 100 -9.22 6.38 6.10
N ARG A 101 -8.01 6.89 6.38
CA ARG A 101 -7.36 7.91 5.54
C ARG A 101 -7.15 7.42 4.11
N VAL A 102 -6.69 6.19 3.96
CA VAL A 102 -6.48 5.53 2.68
C VAL A 102 -7.82 5.27 1.95
N ASN A 103 -8.86 4.84 2.67
CA ASN A 103 -10.21 4.70 2.10
C ASN A 103 -10.78 6.04 1.63
N ASN A 104 -10.48 7.14 2.34
CA ASN A 104 -10.88 8.48 1.93
C ASN A 104 -10.17 8.92 0.64
N VAL A 105 -8.89 8.58 0.47
CA VAL A 105 -8.17 8.79 -0.80
C VAL A 105 -8.84 8.03 -1.93
N ARG A 106 -9.13 6.74 -1.75
CA ARG A 106 -9.83 5.93 -2.76
C ARG A 106 -11.20 6.50 -3.11
N SER A 107 -11.97 6.91 -2.11
CA SER A 107 -13.33 7.46 -2.28
C SER A 107 -13.32 8.83 -2.96
N SER A 108 -12.40 9.71 -2.61
CA SER A 108 -12.28 11.04 -3.22
C SER A 108 -11.93 10.97 -4.71
N VAL A 109 -11.12 9.98 -5.09
CA VAL A 109 -10.77 9.73 -6.50
C VAL A 109 -11.90 9.04 -7.26
N ALA A 110 -12.67 8.17 -6.60
CA ALA A 110 -13.84 7.51 -7.20
C ALA A 110 -15.00 8.50 -7.46
N ASN A 111 -15.32 9.37 -6.49
CA ASN A 111 -16.44 10.31 -6.56
C ASN A 111 -16.20 11.49 -7.51
N PHE A 112 -14.95 11.74 -7.92
CA PHE A 112 -14.62 12.80 -8.87
C PHE A 112 -15.24 12.57 -10.27
N LYS A 113 -15.76 11.36 -10.56
CA LYS A 113 -16.47 11.05 -11.80
C LYS A 113 -17.95 11.43 -11.80
N GLU A 114 -18.58 11.69 -10.65
CA GLU A 114 -20.03 11.94 -10.61
C GLU A 114 -20.43 13.40 -10.87
N TYR A 115 -19.46 14.32 -10.95
CA TYR A 115 -19.71 15.76 -11.09
C TYR A 115 -18.94 16.45 -12.24
N SER A 116 -18.37 15.69 -13.18
CA SER A 116 -17.75 16.24 -14.41
C SER A 116 -18.37 15.62 -15.65
#